data_AF-A0A126PC81-F1
#
_entry.id   AF-A0A126PC81-F1
#
_cell.length_a   1.000
_cell.length_b   1.000
_cell.length_c   1.000
_cell.angle_alpha   90.00
_cell.angle_beta   90.00
_cell.angle_gamma   90.00
#
_symmetry.space_group_name_H-M   'P 1'
#
loop_
_entity.id
_entity.type
_entity.pdbx_description
1 polymer ?
#
loop_
_entity_poly.entity_id
_entity_poly.type
_entity_poly.pdbx_seq_one_letter_code
_entity_poly.pdbx_strand_id
1 'polypeptide(L)'
;MLLPLLVAWGLGGAARAQTTPAPAFPQTTVAYLDADERPLPGPDSAAYRVETLRTDSSSRAVVRRYYATGALQAYTPYLDLGRGVVHGTRTTWYEDGRPCTKEEYLGGRRQGELLAYYPDGTLKRRDQFVADQNMLGACYGPDGRPVPYFPYEQPPLYPGGALLLYHDVTRRVRPTATEMHRFDTSGSLMWEGAFGGARRETRPAVVPGATRWPVGQIDVVFTITEQGEVADPYVARSSAPWLNEKVLAAVRGLTKRFRPGQRDGQTVRATCQVPVVFYVRPASSPGRRL
;
A
#
# COMPACT_ATOMS: atom_id res chain seq x y z
N MET A 1 -46.38 50.90 32.63
CA MET A 1 -45.21 50.05 32.33
C MET A 1 -45.51 49.25 31.06
N LEU A 2 -44.49 49.11 30.20
CA LEU A 2 -44.35 48.23 29.01
C LEU A 2 -44.98 48.71 27.68
N LEU A 3 -44.10 49.18 26.79
CA LEU A 3 -44.25 49.28 25.33
C LEU A 3 -44.49 47.88 24.71
N PRO A 4 -45.30 47.75 23.63
CA PRO A 4 -45.13 46.65 22.69
C PRO A 4 -44.22 47.05 21.53
N LEU A 5 -43.25 46.17 21.30
CA LEU A 5 -42.25 46.17 20.25
C LEU A 5 -42.88 46.07 18.85
N LEU A 6 -42.28 46.81 17.91
CA LEU A 6 -42.53 46.69 16.46
C LEU A 6 -42.00 45.36 15.90
N VAL A 7 -42.83 44.76 15.05
CA VAL A 7 -42.58 43.57 14.26
C VAL A 7 -41.62 43.89 13.12
N ALA A 8 -40.44 43.26 13.09
CA ALA A 8 -39.53 43.28 11.95
C ALA A 8 -39.66 41.96 11.18
N TRP A 9 -40.14 42.04 9.93
CA TRP A 9 -40.20 40.91 9.01
C TRP A 9 -38.79 40.65 8.46
N GLY A 10 -38.19 39.54 8.88
CA GLY A 10 -37.02 38.99 8.20
C GLY A 10 -37.47 38.36 6.88
N LEU A 11 -37.20 39.05 5.77
CA LEU A 11 -37.23 38.43 4.44
C LEU A 11 -36.18 37.32 4.40
N GLY A 12 -36.65 36.07 4.44
CA GLY A 12 -35.83 34.89 4.23
C GLY A 12 -35.27 34.89 2.82
N GLY A 13 -34.02 35.33 2.68
CA GLY A 13 -33.23 35.09 1.48
C GLY A 13 -32.93 33.60 1.38
N ALA A 14 -33.67 32.90 0.51
CA ALA A 14 -33.33 31.53 0.12
C ALA A 14 -31.91 31.54 -0.46
N ALA A 15 -30.96 30.97 0.28
CA ALA A 15 -29.63 30.70 -0.23
C ALA A 15 -29.77 29.79 -1.46
N ARG A 16 -29.60 30.37 -2.65
CA ARG A 16 -29.48 29.61 -3.89
C ARG A 16 -28.28 28.70 -3.73
N ALA A 17 -28.53 27.41 -3.57
CA ALA A 17 -27.52 26.38 -3.72
C ALA A 17 -26.90 26.54 -5.11
N GLN A 18 -25.69 27.09 -5.16
CA GLN A 18 -24.91 27.17 -6.39
C GLN A 18 -24.58 25.73 -6.76
N THR A 19 -25.29 25.19 -7.75
CA THR A 19 -25.00 23.90 -8.34
C THR A 19 -23.70 24.08 -9.10
N THR A 20 -22.58 23.67 -8.50
CA THR A 20 -21.29 23.66 -9.20
C THR A 20 -21.43 22.73 -10.42
N PRO A 21 -21.23 23.21 -11.66
CA PRO A 21 -21.35 22.37 -12.82
C PRO A 21 -20.36 21.20 -12.74
N ALA A 22 -20.79 20.02 -13.17
CA ALA A 22 -19.95 18.84 -13.18
C ALA A 22 -18.67 19.08 -14.01
N PRO A 23 -17.51 18.57 -13.59
CA PRO A 23 -16.26 18.77 -14.31
C PRO A 23 -16.35 18.21 -15.75
N ALA A 24 -15.93 19.01 -16.73
CA ALA A 24 -15.87 18.61 -18.14
C ALA A 24 -14.60 17.81 -18.44
N PHE A 25 -14.69 16.76 -19.26
CA PHE A 25 -13.57 15.87 -19.62
C PHE A 25 -13.22 15.98 -21.11
N PRO A 26 -11.96 15.72 -21.51
CA PRO A 26 -10.82 15.27 -20.70
C PRO A 26 -10.20 16.38 -19.85
N GLN A 27 -9.58 16.01 -18.73
CA GLN A 27 -8.92 16.94 -17.81
C GLN A 27 -7.47 16.53 -17.56
N THR A 28 -6.55 17.49 -17.63
CA THR A 28 -5.15 17.28 -17.26
C THR A 28 -4.85 18.08 -16.00
N THR A 29 -4.38 17.42 -14.95
CA THR A 29 -3.84 18.08 -13.75
C THR A 29 -2.33 17.92 -13.71
N VAL A 30 -1.64 18.99 -13.31
CA VAL A 30 -0.18 19.00 -13.19
C VAL A 30 0.21 19.15 -11.73
N ALA A 31 1.16 18.35 -11.29
CA ALA A 31 1.80 18.46 -9.98
C ALA A 31 3.32 18.54 -10.14
N TYR A 32 3.96 19.30 -9.27
CA TYR A 32 5.41 19.43 -9.18
C TYR A 32 5.88 18.80 -7.88
N LEU A 33 6.96 18.03 -7.92
CA LEU A 33 7.51 17.35 -6.75
C LEU A 33 9.00 17.67 -6.60
N ASP A 34 9.47 17.79 -5.36
CA ASP A 34 10.90 17.84 -5.05
C ASP A 34 11.55 16.44 -5.16
N ALA A 35 12.85 16.35 -4.89
CA ALA A 35 13.60 15.09 -4.95
C ALA A 35 13.14 14.06 -3.91
N ASP A 36 12.51 14.51 -2.81
CA ASP A 36 11.97 13.70 -1.73
C ASP A 36 10.47 13.35 -1.97
N GLU A 37 9.96 13.59 -3.17
CA GLU A 37 8.57 13.40 -3.59
C GLU A 37 7.53 14.27 -2.87
N ARG A 38 7.96 15.38 -2.25
CA ARG A 38 7.03 16.31 -1.60
C ARG A 38 6.43 17.26 -2.64
N PRO A 39 5.13 17.58 -2.55
CA PRO A 39 4.46 18.47 -3.49
C PRO A 39 4.97 19.90 -3.36
N LEU A 40 5.19 20.53 -4.51
CA LEU A 40 5.58 21.92 -4.67
C LEU A 40 4.45 22.73 -5.33
N PRO A 41 4.33 24.03 -5.02
CA PRO A 41 3.33 24.89 -5.63
C PRO A 41 3.64 25.22 -7.10
N GLY A 42 4.86 24.99 -7.56
CA GLY A 42 5.32 25.37 -8.90
C GLY A 42 6.62 24.69 -9.33
N PRO A 43 7.13 25.01 -10.54
CA PRO A 43 8.22 24.30 -11.18
C PRO A 43 9.64 24.68 -10.71
N ASP A 44 9.84 25.83 -10.08
CA ASP A 44 11.15 26.48 -9.92
C ASP A 44 12.22 25.64 -9.18
N SER A 45 11.79 24.66 -8.37
CA SER A 45 12.67 23.69 -7.68
C SER A 45 12.21 22.24 -7.85
N ALA A 46 11.38 21.98 -8.85
CA ALA A 46 10.79 20.67 -9.07
C ALA A 46 11.82 19.69 -9.64
N ALA A 47 12.09 18.61 -8.90
CA ALA A 47 12.83 17.47 -9.44
C ALA A 47 11.98 16.68 -10.45
N TYR A 48 10.65 16.74 -10.29
CA TYR A 48 9.72 16.00 -11.15
C TYR A 48 8.47 16.82 -11.47
N ARG A 49 7.98 16.66 -12.70
CA ARG A 49 6.63 17.09 -13.12
C ARG A 49 5.77 15.86 -13.37
N VAL A 50 4.57 15.82 -12.80
CA VAL A 50 3.60 14.75 -12.99
C VAL A 50 2.36 15.31 -13.67
N GLU A 51 1.99 14.76 -14.80
CA GLU A 51 0.77 15.06 -15.53
C GLU A 51 -0.21 13.90 -15.40
N THR A 52 -1.42 14.19 -14.94
CA THR A 52 -2.51 13.21 -14.86
C THR A 52 -3.61 13.61 -15.81
N LEU A 53 -3.77 12.84 -16.89
CA LEU A 53 -4.84 12.99 -17.86
C LEU A 53 -5.99 12.06 -17.49
N ARG A 54 -7.14 12.61 -17.12
CA ARG A 54 -8.41 11.89 -16.93
C ARG A 54 -9.24 12.03 -18.18
N THR A 55 -9.57 10.91 -18.81
CA THR A 55 -10.29 10.90 -20.09
C THR A 55 -11.79 11.05 -19.93
N ASP A 56 -12.33 10.59 -18.81
CA ASP A 56 -13.75 10.58 -18.49
C ASP A 56 -13.95 10.62 -16.97
N SER A 57 -15.21 10.56 -16.54
CA SER A 57 -15.58 10.50 -15.12
C SER A 57 -15.31 9.14 -14.46
N SER A 58 -14.85 8.11 -15.20
CA SER A 58 -14.78 6.70 -14.76
C SER A 58 -13.50 6.31 -14.01
N SER A 59 -12.82 7.27 -13.37
CA SER A 59 -11.51 7.10 -12.70
C SER A 59 -10.36 6.64 -13.60
N ARG A 60 -10.60 6.38 -14.89
CA ARG A 60 -9.56 6.07 -15.88
C ARG A 60 -8.65 7.27 -16.06
N ALA A 61 -7.35 7.01 -16.06
CA ALA A 61 -6.37 8.06 -16.23
C ALA A 61 -5.08 7.54 -16.86
N VAL A 62 -4.33 8.45 -17.44
CA VAL A 62 -2.94 8.23 -17.83
C VAL A 62 -2.09 9.19 -17.01
N VAL A 63 -1.11 8.64 -16.29
CA VAL A 63 -0.13 9.44 -15.55
C VAL A 63 1.18 9.42 -16.33
N ARG A 64 1.71 10.61 -16.61
CA ARG A 64 3.04 10.82 -17.17
C ARG A 64 3.91 11.52 -16.14
N ARG A 65 5.12 11.01 -15.91
CA ARG A 65 6.12 11.64 -15.05
C ARG A 65 7.30 12.07 -15.90
N TYR A 66 7.83 13.26 -15.62
CA TYR A 66 8.94 13.86 -16.32
C TYR A 66 10.05 14.21 -15.33
N TYR A 67 11.29 14.09 -15.79
CA TYR A 67 12.47 14.63 -15.10
C TYR A 67 12.43 16.17 -15.06
N ALA A 68 13.26 16.79 -14.21
CA ALA A 68 13.43 18.24 -14.16
C ALA A 68 13.83 18.83 -15.53
N THR A 69 14.56 18.07 -16.35
CA THR A 69 14.94 18.41 -17.73
C THR A 69 13.76 18.41 -18.71
N GLY A 70 12.60 17.87 -18.33
CA GLY A 70 11.44 17.70 -19.19
C GLY A 70 11.41 16.40 -19.99
N ALA A 71 12.46 15.57 -19.87
CA ALA A 71 12.46 14.22 -20.46
C ALA A 71 11.38 13.35 -19.82
N LEU A 72 10.70 12.53 -20.62
CA LEU A 72 9.67 11.60 -20.13
C LEU A 72 10.35 10.50 -19.33
N GLN A 73 9.93 10.30 -18.08
CA GLN A 73 10.46 9.27 -17.19
C GLN A 73 9.54 8.05 -17.11
N ALA A 74 8.23 8.27 -17.07
CA ALA A 74 7.27 7.19 -16.90
C ALA A 74 5.92 7.49 -17.55
N TYR A 75 5.27 6.43 -18.02
CA TYR A 75 3.92 6.42 -18.57
C TYR A 75 3.18 5.25 -17.92
N THR A 76 2.12 5.57 -17.18
CA THR A 76 1.33 4.57 -16.46
C THR A 76 -0.16 4.74 -16.77
N PRO A 77 -0.77 3.79 -17.52
CA PRO A 77 -2.20 3.78 -17.75
C PRO A 77 -2.95 3.12 -16.57
N TYR A 78 -3.98 3.79 -16.08
CA TYR A 78 -4.82 3.35 -14.97
C TYR A 78 -6.24 3.05 -15.47
N LEU A 79 -6.74 1.88 -15.09
CA LEU A 79 -8.17 1.55 -15.17
C LEU A 79 -8.96 2.28 -14.08
N ASP A 80 -8.36 2.44 -12.89
CA ASP A 80 -8.91 3.20 -11.77
C ASP A 80 -7.76 3.87 -11.02
N LEU A 81 -7.58 5.18 -11.22
CA LEU A 81 -6.53 5.96 -10.56
C LEU A 81 -6.74 6.04 -9.04
N GLY A 82 -7.98 6.16 -8.58
CA GLY A 82 -8.31 6.32 -7.16
C GLY A 82 -7.94 5.09 -6.34
N ARG A 83 -8.00 3.90 -6.96
CA ARG A 83 -7.55 2.63 -6.39
C ARG A 83 -6.14 2.21 -6.80
N GLY A 84 -5.48 2.97 -7.68
CA GLY A 84 -4.15 2.64 -8.20
C GLY A 84 -4.12 1.42 -9.14
N VAL A 85 -5.23 1.07 -9.78
CA VAL A 85 -5.34 -0.12 -10.65
C VAL A 85 -4.75 0.18 -12.03
N VAL A 86 -3.51 -0.26 -12.25
CA VAL A 86 -2.82 -0.15 -13.55
C VAL A 86 -3.40 -1.15 -14.57
N HIS A 87 -3.55 -0.73 -15.82
CA HIS A 87 -4.05 -1.61 -16.90
C HIS A 87 -3.48 -1.18 -18.25
N GLY A 88 -2.88 -2.14 -18.95
CA GLY A 88 -2.12 -1.91 -20.18
C GLY A 88 -0.62 -1.89 -19.92
N THR A 89 0.14 -1.32 -20.85
CA THR A 89 1.60 -1.26 -20.77
C THR A 89 2.05 -0.05 -19.96
N ARG A 90 2.78 -0.31 -18.88
CA ARG A 90 3.56 0.69 -18.16
C ARG A 90 4.97 0.71 -18.73
N THR A 91 5.45 1.90 -19.07
CA THR A 91 6.80 2.07 -19.61
C THR A 91 7.53 3.14 -18.81
N THR A 92 8.82 2.91 -18.57
CA THR A 92 9.73 3.91 -18.03
C THR A 92 10.89 4.12 -18.98
N TRP A 93 11.52 5.28 -18.90
CA TRP A 93 12.62 5.68 -19.76
C TRP A 93 13.76 6.26 -18.93
N TYR A 94 14.96 6.09 -19.44
CA TYR A 94 16.11 6.87 -19.02
C TYR A 94 15.96 8.32 -19.48
N GLU A 95 16.73 9.22 -18.89
CA GLU A 95 16.66 10.65 -19.20
C GLU A 95 17.06 10.97 -20.65
N ASP A 96 17.83 10.09 -21.31
CA ASP A 96 18.15 10.17 -22.75
C ASP A 96 17.00 9.72 -23.67
N GLY A 97 15.87 9.29 -23.11
CA GLY A 97 14.67 8.85 -23.83
C GLY A 97 14.67 7.38 -24.25
N ARG A 98 15.70 6.59 -23.90
CA ARG A 98 15.71 5.14 -24.16
C ARG A 98 14.83 4.39 -23.14
N PRO A 99 14.14 3.31 -23.54
CA PRO A 99 13.30 2.55 -22.62
C PRO A 99 14.16 1.94 -21.51
N CYS A 100 13.75 2.12 -20.26
CA CYS A 100 14.37 1.51 -19.08
C CYS A 100 13.62 0.24 -18.71
N THR A 101 12.30 0.31 -18.58
CA THR A 101 11.43 -0.87 -18.35
C THR A 101 10.14 -0.80 -19.16
N LYS A 102 9.62 -1.98 -19.50
CA LYS A 102 8.29 -2.17 -20.07
C LYS A 102 7.61 -3.31 -19.33
N GLU A 103 6.44 -3.05 -18.74
CA GLU A 103 5.70 -3.99 -17.91
C GLU A 103 4.23 -4.06 -18.36
N GLU A 104 3.68 -5.26 -18.49
CA GLU A 104 2.27 -5.46 -18.86
C GLU A 104 1.38 -5.73 -17.66
N TYR A 105 0.26 -5.02 -17.59
CA TYR A 105 -0.72 -5.13 -16.51
C TYR A 105 -2.12 -5.43 -17.04
N LEU A 106 -2.83 -6.33 -16.35
CA LEU A 106 -4.23 -6.62 -16.57
C LEU A 106 -5.00 -6.48 -15.25
N GLY A 107 -5.70 -5.33 -15.10
CA GLY A 107 -6.59 -5.11 -13.95
C GLY A 107 -5.84 -5.04 -12.62
N GLY A 108 -4.70 -4.35 -12.60
CA GLY A 108 -3.86 -4.14 -11.42
C GLY A 108 -2.80 -5.21 -11.20
N ARG A 109 -2.84 -6.33 -11.93
CA ARG A 109 -1.88 -7.43 -11.81
C ARG A 109 -0.94 -7.47 -13.00
N ARG A 110 0.33 -7.80 -12.78
CA ARG A 110 1.27 -8.08 -13.87
C ARG A 110 0.83 -9.33 -14.62
N GLN A 111 0.67 -9.18 -15.93
CA GLN A 111 0.18 -10.22 -16.82
C GLN A 111 0.81 -9.99 -18.18
N GLY A 112 1.74 -10.86 -18.57
CA GLY A 112 2.49 -10.69 -19.80
C GLY A 112 3.98 -10.47 -19.55
N GLU A 113 4.61 -9.74 -20.46
CA GLU A 113 6.06 -9.60 -20.49
C GLU A 113 6.56 -8.45 -19.60
N LEU A 114 7.71 -8.67 -18.96
CA LEU A 114 8.54 -7.63 -18.38
C LEU A 114 9.87 -7.58 -19.12
N LEU A 115 10.19 -6.42 -19.68
CA LEU A 115 11.48 -6.12 -20.28
C LEU A 115 12.19 -5.05 -19.45
N ALA A 116 13.48 -5.24 -19.19
CA ALA A 116 14.34 -4.17 -18.70
C ALA A 116 15.58 -4.06 -19.57
N TYR A 117 16.08 -2.84 -19.72
CA TYR A 117 17.23 -2.51 -20.56
C TYR A 117 18.31 -1.84 -19.71
N TYR A 118 19.53 -1.81 -20.22
CA TYR A 118 20.60 -0.94 -19.75
C TYR A 118 20.49 0.46 -20.37
N PRO A 119 21.17 1.49 -19.84
CA PRO A 119 21.16 2.84 -20.41
C PRO A 119 21.65 2.92 -21.87
N ASP A 120 22.50 1.98 -22.28
CA ASP A 120 22.96 1.86 -23.67
C ASP A 120 21.88 1.30 -24.63
N GLY A 121 20.74 0.84 -24.10
CA GLY A 121 19.65 0.19 -24.82
C GLY A 121 19.77 -1.33 -24.93
N THR A 122 20.86 -1.92 -24.42
CA THR A 122 21.07 -3.37 -24.40
C THR A 122 20.02 -4.04 -23.53
N LEU A 123 19.42 -5.14 -23.99
CA LEU A 123 18.45 -5.89 -23.19
C LEU A 123 19.12 -6.43 -21.94
N LYS A 124 18.62 -6.07 -20.76
CA LYS A 124 19.11 -6.54 -19.46
C LYS A 124 18.39 -7.78 -18.99
N ARG A 125 17.08 -7.85 -19.20
CA ARG A 125 16.28 -9.02 -18.83
C ARG A 125 14.94 -9.09 -19.54
N ARG A 126 14.40 -10.31 -19.56
CA ARG A 126 13.06 -10.63 -20.03
C ARG A 126 12.43 -11.64 -19.08
N ASP A 127 11.37 -11.24 -18.40
CA ASP A 127 10.60 -12.10 -17.50
C ASP A 127 9.15 -12.23 -18.01
N GLN A 128 8.47 -13.32 -17.64
CA GLN A 128 7.06 -13.54 -17.93
C GLN A 128 6.27 -13.55 -16.63
N PHE A 129 5.17 -12.79 -16.57
CA PHE A 129 4.26 -12.75 -15.43
C PHE A 129 2.90 -13.35 -15.78
N VAL A 130 2.35 -14.12 -14.84
CA VAL A 130 0.97 -14.61 -14.87
C VAL A 130 0.36 -14.33 -13.50
N ALA A 131 -0.63 -13.43 -13.45
CA ALA A 131 -1.27 -12.99 -12.22
C ALA A 131 -0.27 -12.67 -11.08
N ASP A 132 0.67 -11.75 -11.35
CA ASP A 132 1.77 -11.31 -10.46
C ASP A 132 2.87 -12.35 -10.16
N GLN A 133 2.71 -13.60 -10.58
CA GLN A 133 3.74 -14.62 -10.41
C GLN A 133 4.75 -14.55 -11.56
N ASN A 134 6.04 -14.42 -11.22
CA ASN A 134 7.14 -14.48 -12.17
C ASN A 134 7.40 -15.94 -12.57
N MET A 135 7.19 -16.27 -13.84
CA MET A 135 7.33 -17.62 -14.41
C MET A 135 8.77 -17.94 -14.87
N LEU A 136 9.75 -17.23 -14.32
CA LEU A 136 11.18 -17.26 -14.68
C LEU A 136 11.45 -16.66 -16.05
N GLY A 137 12.66 -16.12 -16.21
CA GLY A 137 13.06 -15.34 -17.37
C GLY A 137 14.52 -15.54 -17.76
N ALA A 138 15.02 -14.66 -18.60
CA ALA A 138 16.43 -14.60 -18.99
C ALA A 138 17.04 -13.28 -18.53
N CYS A 139 18.28 -13.35 -18.03
CA CYS A 139 19.08 -12.18 -17.68
C CYS A 139 20.30 -12.11 -18.60
N TYR A 140 20.70 -10.89 -18.95
CA TYR A 140 21.84 -10.60 -19.80
C TYR A 140 22.73 -9.57 -19.12
N GLY A 141 24.04 -9.70 -19.31
CA GLY A 141 25.01 -8.70 -18.89
C GLY A 141 25.00 -7.46 -19.80
N PRO A 142 25.76 -6.40 -19.44
CA PRO A 142 25.90 -5.20 -20.27
C PRO A 142 26.50 -5.46 -21.65
N ASP A 143 27.21 -6.57 -21.81
CA ASP A 143 27.76 -7.06 -23.09
C ASP A 143 26.74 -7.86 -23.93
N GLY A 144 25.50 -7.98 -23.46
CA GLY A 144 24.42 -8.74 -24.08
C GLY A 144 24.52 -10.26 -23.89
N ARG A 145 25.51 -10.76 -23.14
CA ARG A 145 25.67 -12.20 -22.92
C ARG A 145 24.76 -12.70 -21.80
N PRO A 146 24.24 -13.95 -21.88
CA PRO A 146 23.40 -14.50 -20.83
C PRO A 146 24.17 -14.62 -19.51
N VAL A 147 23.52 -14.28 -18.40
CA VAL A 147 24.03 -14.44 -17.03
C VAL A 147 23.05 -15.27 -16.19
N PRO A 148 23.48 -15.84 -15.06
CA PRO A 148 22.56 -16.57 -14.17
C PRO A 148 21.33 -15.73 -13.83
N TYR A 149 20.16 -16.36 -13.91
CA TYR A 149 18.92 -15.71 -13.54
C TYR A 149 18.93 -15.34 -12.06
N PHE A 150 18.55 -14.10 -11.76
CA PHE A 150 18.25 -13.64 -10.42
C PHE A 150 16.87 -12.99 -10.42
N PRO A 151 16.05 -13.13 -9.36
CA PRO A 151 14.70 -12.57 -9.33
C PRO A 151 14.68 -11.07 -9.58
N TYR A 152 13.74 -10.61 -10.42
CA TYR A 152 13.53 -9.17 -10.67
C TYR A 152 13.14 -8.42 -9.40
N GLU A 153 12.32 -9.01 -8.54
CA GLU A 153 11.94 -8.43 -7.25
C GLU A 153 12.20 -9.44 -6.14
N GLN A 154 12.81 -8.97 -5.07
CA GLN A 154 13.01 -9.73 -3.85
C GLN A 154 12.43 -8.91 -2.69
N PRO A 155 11.45 -9.45 -1.94
CA PRO A 155 10.92 -8.74 -0.79
C PRO A 155 12.01 -8.60 0.29
N PRO A 156 11.89 -7.60 1.18
CA PRO A 156 12.75 -7.53 2.34
C PRO A 156 12.54 -8.78 3.21
N LEU A 157 13.63 -9.32 3.75
CA LEU A 157 13.60 -10.53 4.57
C LEU A 157 14.05 -10.23 5.99
N TYR A 158 13.21 -10.56 6.97
CA TYR A 158 13.62 -10.52 8.36
C TYR A 158 14.56 -11.69 8.69
N PRO A 159 15.63 -11.50 9.48
CA PRO A 159 16.48 -12.60 9.90
C PRO A 159 15.68 -13.63 10.70
N GLY A 160 15.67 -14.89 10.23
CA GLY A 160 14.84 -15.96 10.77
C GLY A 160 13.41 -16.03 10.22
N GLY A 161 13.09 -15.22 9.20
CA GLY A 161 11.84 -15.30 8.45
C GLY A 161 10.65 -14.62 9.12
N ALA A 162 9.49 -14.72 8.44
CA ALA A 162 8.25 -14.04 8.85
C ALA A 162 7.73 -14.52 10.22
N LEU A 163 7.91 -15.79 10.57
CA LEU A 163 7.51 -16.31 11.89
C LEU A 163 8.31 -15.68 13.03
N LEU A 164 9.62 -15.48 12.84
CA LEU A 164 10.44 -14.84 13.87
C LEU A 164 10.14 -13.34 13.97
N LEU A 165 9.84 -12.68 12.85
CA LEU A 165 9.35 -11.30 12.85
C LEU A 165 8.08 -11.18 13.68
N TYR A 166 7.09 -12.03 13.38
CA TYR A 166 5.83 -12.07 14.12
C TYR A 166 6.06 -12.31 15.62
N HIS A 167 6.91 -13.28 15.97
CA HIS A 167 7.28 -13.55 17.36
C HIS A 167 7.96 -12.34 18.04
N ASP A 168 8.93 -11.69 17.39
CA ASP A 168 9.68 -10.57 17.98
C ASP A 168 8.82 -9.31 18.16
N VAL A 169 7.83 -9.10 17.29
CA VAL A 169 6.82 -8.05 17.47
C VAL A 169 5.89 -8.42 18.64
N THR A 170 5.25 -9.60 18.59
CA THR A 170 4.20 -9.99 19.54
C THR A 170 4.71 -10.20 20.97
N ARG A 171 5.93 -10.71 21.17
CA ARG A 171 6.50 -10.92 22.52
C ARG A 171 6.64 -9.62 23.33
N ARG A 172 6.76 -8.48 22.66
CA ARG A 172 6.85 -7.13 23.24
C ARG A 172 5.49 -6.48 23.42
N VAL A 173 4.49 -6.91 22.64
CA VAL A 173 3.10 -6.48 22.79
C VAL A 173 2.39 -7.43 23.74
N ARG A 174 2.57 -7.22 25.05
CA ARG A 174 1.82 -7.93 26.09
C ARG A 174 0.68 -7.04 26.60
N PRO A 175 -0.60 -7.33 26.26
CA PRO A 175 -1.72 -6.63 26.83
C PRO A 175 -1.86 -6.95 28.32
N THR A 176 -2.21 -5.96 29.12
CA THR A 176 -2.60 -6.13 30.52
C THR A 176 -3.95 -6.83 30.63
N ALA A 177 -4.28 -7.36 31.81
CA ALA A 177 -5.60 -7.96 32.06
C ALA A 177 -6.73 -6.96 31.77
N THR A 178 -6.59 -5.69 32.19
CA THR A 178 -7.59 -4.64 31.94
C THR A 178 -7.76 -4.32 30.46
N GLU A 179 -6.67 -4.28 29.70
CA GLU A 179 -6.74 -4.11 28.24
C GLU A 179 -7.38 -5.31 27.55
N MET A 180 -7.22 -6.52 28.11
CA MET A 180 -7.81 -7.73 27.56
C MET A 180 -9.34 -7.77 27.67
N HIS A 181 -9.92 -7.14 28.70
CA HIS A 181 -11.39 -7.05 28.86
C HIS A 181 -12.05 -6.15 27.80
N ARG A 182 -11.28 -5.35 27.07
CA ARG A 182 -11.80 -4.48 26.00
C ARG A 182 -12.02 -5.22 24.68
N PHE A 183 -11.52 -6.45 24.58
CA PHE A 183 -11.82 -7.31 23.45
C PHE A 183 -13.21 -7.92 23.58
N ASP A 184 -13.94 -7.96 22.48
CA ASP A 184 -15.19 -8.69 22.41
C ASP A 184 -14.92 -10.21 22.42
N THR A 185 -15.28 -10.86 23.52
CA THR A 185 -15.13 -12.31 23.71
C THR A 185 -16.32 -13.11 23.17
N SER A 186 -17.39 -12.44 22.70
CA SER A 186 -18.56 -13.08 22.09
C SER A 186 -18.31 -13.58 20.65
N GLY A 187 -17.14 -13.22 20.08
CA GLY A 187 -16.59 -13.81 18.88
C GLY A 187 -17.19 -13.25 17.59
N SER A 188 -16.40 -12.43 16.89
CA SER A 188 -16.17 -12.55 15.44
C SER A 188 -15.02 -11.62 15.06
N LEU A 189 -13.80 -12.16 14.98
CA LEU A 189 -12.83 -11.54 14.10
C LEU A 189 -13.33 -11.80 12.67
N MET A 190 -13.91 -10.77 12.04
CA MET A 190 -14.32 -10.84 10.63
C MET A 190 -13.04 -10.99 9.81
N TRP A 191 -12.75 -12.23 9.41
CA TRP A 191 -11.62 -12.58 8.55
C TRP A 191 -11.85 -11.96 7.16
N GLU A 192 -11.26 -10.78 6.90
CA GLU A 192 -11.02 -10.35 5.53
C GLU A 192 -9.75 -11.05 5.04
N GLY A 193 -9.94 -11.88 4.01
CA GLY A 193 -8.93 -12.77 3.47
C GLY A 193 -7.63 -12.04 3.11
N ALA A 194 -6.52 -12.69 3.45
CA ALA A 194 -5.19 -12.34 2.98
C ALA A 194 -5.00 -12.43 1.45
N PHE A 195 -6.04 -12.77 0.68
CA PHE A 195 -6.05 -12.73 -0.79
C PHE A 195 -7.47 -12.36 -1.24
N GLY A 196 -7.58 -11.35 -2.11
CA GLY A 196 -8.85 -10.74 -2.52
C GLY A 196 -9.95 -11.76 -2.86
N GLY A 197 -11.04 -11.73 -2.09
CA GLY A 197 -12.19 -12.60 -2.27
C GLY A 197 -13.39 -12.06 -1.48
N ALA A 198 -14.57 -12.13 -2.08
CA ALA A 198 -15.78 -11.42 -1.70
C ALA A 198 -16.29 -11.64 -0.27
N ARG A 199 -16.99 -10.60 0.23
CA ARG A 199 -17.68 -10.49 1.52
C ARG A 199 -18.71 -11.62 1.69
N ARG A 200 -18.46 -12.56 2.60
CA ARG A 200 -19.50 -13.43 3.18
C ARG A 200 -19.47 -13.31 4.69
N GLU A 201 -20.59 -12.87 5.23
CA GLU A 201 -20.86 -12.74 6.66
C GLU A 201 -21.12 -14.14 7.22
N THR A 202 -20.05 -14.83 7.63
CA THR A 202 -20.15 -16.10 8.36
C THR A 202 -19.47 -15.95 9.70
N ARG A 203 -20.23 -16.14 10.78
CA ARG A 203 -19.69 -16.40 12.12
C ARG A 203 -18.53 -17.41 12.00
N PRO A 204 -17.37 -17.19 12.64
CA PRO A 204 -16.29 -18.16 12.59
C PRO A 204 -16.83 -19.48 13.14
N ALA A 205 -16.70 -20.55 12.35
CA ALA A 205 -16.99 -21.89 12.84
C ALA A 205 -16.08 -22.12 14.06
N VAL A 206 -16.67 -22.50 15.20
CA VAL A 206 -15.91 -23.00 16.34
C VAL A 206 -15.09 -24.17 15.83
N VAL A 207 -13.77 -24.01 15.69
CA VAL A 207 -12.88 -25.10 15.27
C VAL A 207 -12.75 -26.03 16.48
N PRO A 208 -13.30 -27.26 16.42
CA PRO A 208 -13.21 -28.19 17.55
C PRO A 208 -11.74 -28.47 17.87
N GLY A 209 -11.33 -28.24 19.12
CA GLY A 209 -9.95 -28.43 19.57
C GLY A 209 -9.07 -27.18 19.61
N ALA A 210 -9.55 -25.99 19.21
CA ALA A 210 -8.77 -24.75 19.32
C ALA A 210 -8.68 -24.24 20.77
N THR A 211 -7.47 -24.25 21.35
CA THR A 211 -7.19 -23.79 22.74
C THR A 211 -7.22 -22.27 22.93
N ARG A 212 -7.21 -21.49 21.84
CA ARG A 212 -7.23 -20.02 21.85
C ARG A 212 -7.99 -19.48 20.64
N TRP A 213 -8.71 -18.38 20.80
CA TRP A 213 -9.48 -17.73 19.73
C TRP A 213 -8.96 -16.32 19.45
N PRO A 214 -8.90 -15.90 18.17
CA PRO A 214 -8.49 -14.56 17.81
C PRO A 214 -9.58 -13.56 18.22
N VAL A 215 -9.17 -12.48 18.87
CA VAL A 215 -10.07 -11.44 19.42
C VAL A 215 -9.79 -10.03 18.90
N GLY A 216 -8.62 -9.80 18.31
CA GLY A 216 -8.34 -8.56 17.59
C GLY A 216 -7.16 -8.67 16.65
N GLN A 217 -7.08 -7.75 15.70
CA GLN A 217 -6.00 -7.63 14.73
C GLN A 217 -5.61 -6.17 14.54
N ILE A 218 -4.30 -5.94 14.47
CA ILE A 218 -3.71 -4.65 14.13
C ILE A 218 -2.76 -4.88 12.96
N ASP A 219 -3.09 -4.30 11.81
CA ASP A 219 -2.24 -4.31 10.63
C ASP A 219 -1.28 -3.13 10.71
N VAL A 220 -0.01 -3.44 10.95
CA VAL A 220 1.05 -2.44 10.98
C VAL A 220 1.83 -2.49 9.68
N VAL A 221 2.02 -1.32 9.09
CA VAL A 221 2.79 -1.11 7.88
C VAL A 221 4.02 -0.28 8.23
N PHE A 222 5.17 -0.64 7.69
CA PHE A 222 6.41 0.09 7.89
C PHE A 222 7.33 -0.08 6.68
N THR A 223 8.27 0.83 6.53
CA THR A 223 9.24 0.79 5.43
C THR A 223 10.53 0.15 5.90
N ILE A 224 11.10 -0.73 5.08
CA ILE A 224 12.47 -1.19 5.22
C ILE A 224 13.37 -0.30 4.36
N THR A 225 14.34 0.35 4.98
CA THR A 225 15.32 1.20 4.29
C THR A 225 16.30 0.35 3.49
N GLU A 226 17.11 1.01 2.64
CA GLU A 226 18.18 0.35 1.88
C GLU A 226 19.25 -0.26 2.80
N GLN A 227 19.38 0.25 4.01
CA GLN A 227 20.28 -0.25 5.06
C GLN A 227 19.65 -1.38 5.89
N GLY A 228 18.42 -1.80 5.56
CA GLY A 228 17.68 -2.85 6.25
C GLY A 228 17.06 -2.41 7.58
N GLU A 229 16.86 -1.11 7.79
CA GLU A 229 16.30 -0.54 9.02
C GLU A 229 14.80 -0.31 8.88
N VAL A 230 14.08 -0.33 10.00
CA VAL A 230 12.65 -0.02 10.03
C VAL A 230 12.45 1.49 10.10
N ALA A 231 11.65 2.03 9.19
CA ALA A 231 11.29 3.44 9.10
C ALA A 231 9.77 3.62 8.99
N ASP A 232 9.29 4.76 9.48
CA ASP A 232 7.92 5.26 9.28
C ASP A 232 6.79 4.25 9.60
N PRO A 233 6.80 3.53 10.74
CA PRO A 233 5.75 2.60 11.06
C PRO A 233 4.43 3.32 11.38
N TYR A 234 3.35 2.83 10.78
CA TYR A 234 1.99 3.31 11.02
C TYR A 234 0.98 2.16 11.03
N VAL A 235 -0.19 2.41 11.61
CA VAL A 235 -1.29 1.45 11.67
C VAL A 235 -2.19 1.67 10.45
N ALA A 236 -2.26 0.68 9.56
CA ALA A 236 -3.15 0.73 8.40
C ALA A 236 -4.59 0.37 8.78
N ARG A 237 -4.76 -0.58 9.71
CA ARG A 237 -6.06 -1.05 10.20
C ARG A 237 -5.92 -1.56 11.62
N SER A 238 -6.92 -1.33 12.47
CA SER A 238 -6.90 -1.82 13.85
C SER A 238 -8.30 -2.07 14.38
N SER A 239 -8.50 -3.25 14.96
CA SER A 239 -9.68 -3.58 15.77
C SER A 239 -9.43 -3.34 17.27
N ALA A 240 -8.22 -2.91 17.66
CA ALA A 240 -7.85 -2.64 19.05
C ALA A 240 -7.02 -1.35 19.17
N PRO A 241 -7.63 -0.16 18.95
CA PRO A 241 -6.90 1.10 18.91
C PRO A 241 -6.07 1.41 20.17
N TRP A 242 -6.51 0.94 21.33
CA TRP A 242 -5.80 1.12 22.60
C TRP A 242 -4.46 0.36 22.69
N LEU A 243 -4.20 -0.60 21.81
CA LEU A 243 -2.91 -1.30 21.73
C LEU A 243 -2.00 -0.76 20.61
N ASN A 244 -2.49 0.11 19.73
CA ASN A 244 -1.76 0.58 18.55
C ASN A 244 -0.35 1.06 18.88
N GLU A 245 -0.21 1.93 19.89
CA GLU A 245 1.11 2.47 20.24
C GLU A 245 2.07 1.40 20.80
N LYS A 246 1.55 0.39 21.52
CA LYS A 246 2.39 -0.74 21.97
C LYS A 246 2.91 -1.54 20.77
N VAL A 247 2.08 -1.74 19.73
CA VAL A 247 2.50 -2.44 18.52
C VAL A 247 3.52 -1.60 17.73
N LEU A 248 3.26 -0.31 17.56
CA LEU A 248 4.19 0.60 16.90
C LEU A 248 5.54 0.65 17.63
N ALA A 249 5.53 0.78 18.96
CA ALA A 249 6.74 0.72 19.77
C ALA A 249 7.49 -0.61 19.64
N ALA A 250 6.77 -1.75 19.58
CA ALA A 250 7.38 -3.06 19.37
C ALA A 250 8.11 -3.17 18.02
N VAL A 251 7.49 -2.62 16.95
CA VAL A 251 8.06 -2.56 15.60
C VAL A 251 9.25 -1.60 15.55
N ARG A 252 9.14 -0.39 16.11
CA ARG A 252 10.26 0.56 16.22
C ARG A 252 11.45 -0.01 16.99
N GLY A 253 11.20 -0.86 17.98
CA GLY A 253 12.24 -1.49 18.78
C GLY A 253 12.92 -2.69 18.11
N LEU A 254 12.53 -3.13 16.90
CA LEU A 254 13.14 -4.30 16.26
C LEU A 254 14.64 -4.06 16.05
N THR A 255 15.47 -4.91 16.64
CA THR A 255 16.93 -4.72 16.65
C THR A 255 17.66 -5.47 15.54
N LYS A 256 17.01 -6.47 14.93
CA LYS A 256 17.59 -7.24 13.84
C LYS A 256 17.45 -6.45 12.54
N ARG A 257 18.55 -6.33 11.80
CA ARG A 257 18.58 -5.71 10.47
C ARG A 257 17.94 -6.64 9.44
N PHE A 258 17.00 -6.12 8.67
CA PHE A 258 16.41 -6.83 7.54
C PHE A 258 17.45 -6.97 6.43
N ARG A 259 17.37 -8.05 5.65
CA ARG A 259 17.88 -8.01 4.29
C ARG A 259 16.94 -7.08 3.51
N PRO A 260 17.44 -5.98 2.94
CA PRO A 260 16.58 -5.01 2.27
C PRO A 260 15.95 -5.61 1.01
N GLY A 261 14.86 -5.00 0.57
CA GLY A 261 14.24 -5.38 -0.69
C GLY A 261 15.18 -5.08 -1.86
N GLN A 262 15.08 -5.89 -2.91
CA GLN A 262 15.83 -5.65 -4.14
C GLN A 262 14.87 -5.57 -5.32
N ARG A 263 15.17 -4.66 -6.24
CA ARG A 263 14.54 -4.59 -7.56
C ARG A 263 15.64 -4.53 -8.61
N ASP A 264 15.64 -5.50 -9.50
CA ASP A 264 16.60 -5.64 -10.59
C ASP A 264 18.07 -5.62 -10.13
N GLY A 265 18.32 -6.24 -8.97
CA GLY A 265 19.63 -6.34 -8.32
C GLY A 265 20.04 -5.10 -7.52
N GLN A 266 19.28 -4.00 -7.61
CA GLN A 266 19.51 -2.80 -6.82
C GLN A 266 18.71 -2.85 -5.53
N THR A 267 19.32 -2.41 -4.43
CA THR A 267 18.64 -2.29 -3.15
C THR A 267 17.63 -1.14 -3.22
N VAL A 268 16.40 -1.40 -2.77
CA VAL A 268 15.33 -0.40 -2.76
C VAL A 268 14.61 -0.37 -1.41
N ARG A 269 14.07 0.80 -1.06
CA ARG A 269 13.10 0.90 0.04
C ARG A 269 11.89 0.03 -0.27
N ALA A 270 11.43 -0.73 0.72
CA ALA A 270 10.34 -1.67 0.53
C ALA A 270 9.35 -1.62 1.69
N THR A 271 8.07 -1.56 1.36
CA THR A 271 6.99 -1.58 2.35
C THR A 271 6.75 -3.01 2.84
N CYS A 272 6.65 -3.17 4.15
CA CYS A 272 6.30 -4.43 4.81
C CYS A 272 5.00 -4.24 5.59
N GLN A 273 4.13 -5.24 5.56
CA GLN A 273 2.91 -5.29 6.36
C GLN A 273 2.94 -6.52 7.26
N VAL A 274 2.67 -6.32 8.54
CA VAL A 274 2.62 -7.39 9.54
C VAL A 274 1.27 -7.35 10.26
N PRO A 275 0.44 -8.40 10.15
CA PRO A 275 -0.77 -8.53 10.93
C PRO A 275 -0.45 -9.03 12.34
N VAL A 276 -0.74 -8.22 13.36
CA VAL A 276 -0.59 -8.58 14.77
C VAL A 276 -1.93 -9.02 15.32
N VAL A 277 -2.11 -10.34 15.43
CA VAL A 277 -3.35 -10.98 15.92
C VAL A 277 -3.23 -11.29 17.41
N PHE A 278 -4.25 -10.90 18.17
CA PHE A 278 -4.38 -11.16 19.60
C PHE A 278 -5.32 -12.32 19.85
N TYR A 279 -4.98 -13.16 20.83
CA TYR A 279 -5.74 -14.34 21.17
C TYR A 279 -6.07 -14.39 22.66
N VAL A 280 -7.27 -14.85 22.99
CA VAL A 280 -7.66 -15.20 24.36
C VAL A 280 -7.91 -16.70 24.49
N ARG A 281 -7.78 -17.23 25.70
CA ARG A 281 -8.35 -18.53 26.02
C ARG A 281 -9.87 -18.38 26.14
N PRO A 282 -10.68 -19.31 25.61
CA PRO A 282 -12.11 -19.29 25.82
C PRO A 282 -12.40 -19.28 27.33
N ALA A 283 -13.40 -18.51 27.76
CA ALA A 283 -13.91 -18.64 29.12
C ALA A 283 -14.41 -20.08 29.30
N SER A 284 -13.85 -20.81 30.27
CA SER A 284 -14.42 -22.09 30.69
C SER A 284 -15.85 -21.79 31.16
N SER A 285 -16.85 -22.33 30.46
CA SER A 285 -18.25 -22.20 30.89
C SER A 285 -18.34 -22.57 32.36
N PRO A 286 -18.93 -21.73 33.24
CA PRO A 286 -19.14 -22.13 34.62
C PRO A 286 -20.00 -23.38 34.58
N GLY A 287 -19.42 -24.49 35.03
CA GLY A 287 -20.11 -25.77 35.08
C GLY A 287 -21.44 -25.57 35.77
N ARG A 288 -22.52 -25.95 35.07
CA ARG A 288 -23.85 -26.11 35.65
C ARG A 288 -23.68 -27.09 36.80
N ARG A 289 -23.62 -26.59 38.03
CA ARG A 289 -23.67 -27.43 39.22
C ARG A 289 -25.01 -28.17 39.14
N LEU A 290 -24.93 -29.49 38.99
CA LEU A 290 -26.04 -30.40 39.21
C LEU A 290 -26.33 -30.48 40.71
#